data_AF-A0AAN7T9Q5-F1
#
_entry.id   AF-A0AAN7T9Q5-F1
#
_cell.length_a   1.000
_cell.length_b   1.000
_cell.length_c   1.000
_cell.angle_alpha   90.00
_cell.angle_beta   90.00
_cell.angle_gamma   90.00
#
_symmetry.space_group_name_H-M   'P 1'
#
loop_
_entity.id
_entity.type
_entity.pdbx_description
1 polymer ?
#
loop_
_entity_poly.entity_id
_entity_poly.type
_entity_poly.pdbx_seq_one_letter_code
_entity_poly.pdbx_strand_id
1 'polypeptide(L)'
;MANRRQANALDVLHYIAPVLPAAFFLVAKLIAACLLQQSQKRATVARRRYVALGIMGLAVATLAAQSIGYVVQACTRRDWSAPQDLIIYVVADLFVYSSLLVGLSENKNPLWYPYAGSWTLGFAAELGCTTLTALTSSRDRYVNYDTAMQVIRTALLLALSVLGWVSVLQIRTKSRKVDAETEPLLANGMNGTNGHVAKPAYGSVSSTESGDSSTKSTTDESDDDIDIDSDSEEPERDKEVKAQQKKRLEESGSWLNYLKDFKVFIPMLWPSRNRLVQACLGVVIMVLIAQRFLNVLVPRQLGIITDELAASHGTGIIPWRAVGMWILYYTLSSPAGLSLIKSLAEIPVQQFSYKSIGSSAFSHVMHLSMDFHNDKNSGELIRAIEQGQHLTGLLEFLFFEVGPMFIDLAVGFVYVYTLFDVYMTMILVVIGLAYIWIGAKTTAWSIKSRRRFNNAWRNESKVQNEAINNWQTVSHFNRSTYECDRYSKSLDEFNAAEWKYYLAYVRVRS
;
A
#
# COMPACT_ATOMS: atom_id res chain seq x y z
N MET A 1 -26.48 -39.42 10.70
CA MET A 1 -25.09 -38.98 10.98
C MET A 1 -24.37 -38.44 9.73
N ALA A 2 -24.53 -39.06 8.54
CA ALA A 2 -23.91 -38.58 7.30
C ALA A 2 -24.30 -37.13 6.93
N ASN A 3 -25.60 -36.80 6.93
CA ASN A 3 -26.08 -35.45 6.59
C ASN A 3 -25.57 -34.35 7.55
N ARG A 4 -25.36 -34.68 8.83
CA ARG A 4 -24.83 -33.71 9.82
C ARG A 4 -23.33 -33.47 9.63
N ARG A 5 -22.57 -34.49 9.21
CA ARG A 5 -21.15 -34.33 8.84
C ARG A 5 -20.99 -33.54 7.54
N GLN A 6 -21.89 -33.74 6.58
CA GLN A 6 -21.91 -33.00 5.31
C GLN A 6 -22.28 -31.53 5.51
N ALA A 7 -23.29 -31.23 6.35
CA ALA A 7 -23.66 -29.86 6.70
C ALA A 7 -22.50 -29.12 7.38
N ASN A 8 -21.90 -29.72 8.42
CA ASN A 8 -20.74 -29.11 9.09
C ASN A 8 -19.53 -28.92 8.15
N ALA A 9 -19.34 -29.81 7.18
CA ALA A 9 -18.26 -29.68 6.20
C ALA A 9 -18.53 -28.53 5.19
N LEU A 10 -19.79 -28.33 4.81
CA LEU A 10 -20.22 -27.22 3.96
C LEU A 10 -20.02 -25.87 4.68
N ASP A 11 -20.43 -25.79 5.95
CA ASP A 11 -20.27 -24.58 6.77
C ASP A 11 -18.79 -24.18 6.86
N VAL A 12 -17.91 -25.13 7.20
CA VAL A 12 -16.45 -24.89 7.28
C VAL A 12 -15.89 -24.46 5.92
N LEU A 13 -16.37 -25.06 4.82
CA LEU A 13 -15.89 -24.72 3.49
C LEU A 13 -16.34 -23.33 3.06
N HIS A 14 -17.55 -22.89 3.41
CA HIS A 14 -18.06 -21.53 3.17
C HIS A 14 -17.19 -20.47 3.84
N TYR A 15 -16.65 -20.72 5.04
CA TYR A 15 -15.71 -19.82 5.70
C TYR A 15 -14.32 -19.80 5.05
N ILE A 16 -13.84 -20.96 4.60
CA ILE A 16 -12.49 -21.14 4.05
C ILE A 16 -12.39 -20.64 2.61
N ALA A 17 -13.46 -20.77 1.81
CA ALA A 17 -13.50 -20.46 0.39
C ALA A 17 -13.07 -19.03 0.03
N PRO A 18 -13.52 -17.95 0.71
CA PRO A 18 -13.04 -16.59 0.45
C PRO A 18 -11.65 -16.31 1.04
N VAL A 19 -11.32 -16.97 2.16
CA VAL A 19 -10.08 -16.71 2.90
C VAL A 19 -8.86 -17.26 2.16
N LEU A 20 -8.96 -18.45 1.56
CA LEU A 20 -7.83 -19.08 0.86
C LEU A 20 -7.31 -18.25 -0.33
N PRO A 21 -8.14 -17.82 -1.29
CA PRO A 21 -7.71 -17.00 -2.42
C PRO A 21 -7.18 -15.64 -1.99
N ALA A 22 -7.79 -15.03 -0.97
CA ALA A 22 -7.40 -13.74 -0.42
C ALA A 22 -6.04 -13.79 0.29
N ALA A 23 -5.87 -14.74 1.21
CA ALA A 23 -4.63 -14.93 1.95
C ALA A 23 -3.47 -15.26 0.99
N PHE A 24 -3.70 -16.16 0.01
CA PHE A 24 -2.69 -16.45 -1.00
C PHE A 24 -2.34 -15.22 -1.83
N PHE A 25 -3.33 -14.45 -2.29
CA PHE A 25 -3.07 -13.26 -3.08
C PHE A 25 -2.26 -12.22 -2.30
N LEU A 26 -2.63 -11.95 -1.05
CA LEU A 26 -1.92 -11.03 -0.17
C LEU A 26 -0.49 -11.50 0.09
N VAL A 27 -0.29 -12.77 0.46
CA VAL A 27 1.05 -13.33 0.70
C VAL A 27 1.89 -13.31 -0.57
N ALA A 28 1.33 -13.71 -1.72
CA ALA A 28 2.03 -13.69 -2.99
C ALA A 28 2.39 -12.28 -3.46
N LYS A 29 1.52 -11.28 -3.22
CA LYS A 29 1.81 -9.87 -3.49
C LYS A 29 2.83 -9.28 -2.53
N LEU A 30 2.77 -9.64 -1.25
CA LEU A 30 3.78 -9.26 -0.25
C LEU A 30 5.14 -9.84 -0.63
N ILE A 31 5.21 -11.12 -0.96
CA ILE A 31 6.44 -11.77 -1.43
C ILE A 31 6.93 -11.11 -2.72
N ALA A 32 6.04 -10.86 -3.70
CA ALA A 32 6.43 -10.19 -4.95
C ALA A 32 6.94 -8.76 -4.72
N ALA A 33 6.35 -8.02 -3.77
CA ALA A 33 6.82 -6.70 -3.36
C ALA A 33 8.17 -6.79 -2.64
N CYS A 34 8.33 -7.75 -1.73
CA CYS A 34 9.58 -8.01 -1.02
C CYS A 34 10.72 -8.48 -1.95
N LEU A 35 10.39 -9.20 -3.02
CA LEU A 35 11.33 -9.66 -4.04
C LEU A 35 11.47 -8.71 -5.22
N LEU A 36 10.82 -7.52 -5.17
CA LEU A 36 10.87 -6.48 -6.19
C LEU A 36 10.64 -7.01 -7.62
N GLN A 37 9.76 -8.01 -7.75
CA GLN A 37 9.60 -8.72 -9.01
C GLN A 37 8.92 -7.81 -10.03
N GLN A 38 9.65 -7.36 -11.06
CA GLN A 38 9.10 -6.47 -12.09
C GLN A 38 8.30 -7.26 -13.13
N SER A 39 7.13 -6.75 -13.50
CA SER A 39 6.38 -7.27 -14.65
C SER A 39 7.06 -6.82 -15.94
N GLN A 40 7.40 -7.74 -16.84
CA GLN A 40 7.98 -7.38 -18.14
C GLN A 40 6.96 -6.64 -19.02
N LYS A 41 7.31 -5.45 -19.50
CA LYS A 41 6.51 -4.69 -20.49
C LYS A 41 6.48 -5.47 -21.80
N ARG A 42 5.37 -6.13 -22.15
CA ARG A 42 5.24 -6.89 -23.41
C ARG A 42 3.82 -6.77 -23.98
N ALA A 43 3.70 -6.39 -25.26
CA ALA A 43 2.43 -6.17 -25.95
C ALA A 43 1.48 -7.38 -25.95
N THR A 44 2.01 -8.62 -26.02
CA THR A 44 1.20 -9.86 -25.96
C THR A 44 0.50 -10.06 -24.61
N VAL A 45 0.95 -9.39 -23.55
CA VAL A 45 0.35 -9.45 -22.21
C VAL A 45 -0.93 -8.63 -22.13
N ALA A 46 -1.07 -7.57 -22.92
CA ALA A 46 -2.23 -6.68 -22.92
C ALA A 46 -3.51 -7.39 -23.38
N ARG A 47 -3.48 -8.10 -24.52
CA ARG A 47 -4.66 -8.82 -25.04
C ARG A 47 -5.20 -9.84 -24.04
N ARG A 48 -4.32 -10.58 -23.36
CA ARG A 48 -4.72 -11.58 -22.35
C ARG A 48 -5.27 -10.96 -21.08
N ARG A 49 -4.76 -9.79 -20.70
CA ARG A 49 -5.29 -9.01 -19.60
C ARG A 49 -6.74 -8.62 -19.84
N TYR A 50 -7.10 -8.14 -21.03
CA TYR A 50 -8.49 -7.80 -21.36
C TYR A 50 -9.41 -9.03 -21.33
N VAL A 51 -8.94 -10.18 -21.85
CA VAL A 51 -9.70 -11.44 -21.77
C VAL A 51 -9.90 -11.87 -20.30
N ALA A 52 -8.85 -11.82 -19.48
CA ALA A 52 -8.93 -12.14 -18.06
C ALA A 52 -9.84 -11.15 -17.30
N LEU A 53 -9.80 -9.86 -17.63
CA LEU A 53 -10.71 -8.85 -17.08
C LEU A 53 -12.17 -9.14 -17.41
N GLY A 54 -12.47 -9.51 -18.66
CA GLY A 54 -13.83 -9.86 -19.08
C GLY A 54 -14.37 -11.08 -18.34
N ILE A 55 -13.58 -12.16 -18.25
CA ILE A 55 -13.98 -13.40 -17.55
C ILE A 55 -14.13 -13.14 -16.05
N MET A 56 -13.22 -12.37 -15.44
CA MET A 56 -13.28 -12.00 -14.03
C MET A 56 -14.48 -11.10 -13.72
N GLY A 57 -14.77 -10.13 -14.59
CA GLY A 57 -15.97 -9.28 -14.48
C GLY A 57 -17.25 -10.11 -14.53
N LEU A 58 -17.30 -11.13 -15.38
CA LEU A 58 -18.42 -12.05 -15.46
C LEU A 58 -18.54 -12.93 -14.20
N ALA A 59 -17.43 -13.39 -13.62
CA ALA A 59 -17.44 -14.10 -12.34
C ALA A 59 -17.96 -13.22 -11.18
N VAL A 60 -17.53 -11.96 -11.10
CA VAL A 60 -18.06 -10.99 -10.12
C VAL A 60 -19.55 -10.72 -10.36
N ALA A 61 -19.98 -10.63 -11.62
CA ALA A 61 -21.40 -10.47 -11.97
C ALA A 61 -22.25 -11.66 -11.51
N THR A 62 -21.72 -12.90 -11.59
CA THR A 62 -22.43 -14.09 -11.06
C THR A 62 -22.60 -14.03 -9.54
N LEU A 63 -21.60 -13.55 -8.80
CA LEU A 63 -21.68 -13.31 -7.34
C LEU A 63 -22.71 -12.23 -6.99
N ALA A 64 -22.75 -11.14 -7.75
CA ALA A 64 -23.74 -10.09 -7.59
C ALA A 64 -25.17 -10.58 -7.92
N ALA A 65 -25.32 -11.40 -8.96
CA ALA A 65 -26.60 -12.03 -9.29
C ALA A 65 -27.08 -12.97 -8.18
N GLN A 66 -26.17 -13.77 -7.61
CA GLN A 66 -26.44 -14.67 -6.50
C GLN A 66 -26.86 -13.90 -5.23
N SER A 67 -26.18 -12.80 -4.89
CA SER A 67 -26.57 -11.97 -3.73
C SER A 67 -27.95 -11.33 -3.90
N ILE A 68 -28.27 -10.82 -5.09
CA ILE A 68 -29.62 -10.33 -5.43
C ILE A 68 -30.65 -11.47 -5.30
N GLY A 69 -30.31 -12.67 -5.76
CA GLY A 69 -31.15 -13.86 -5.63
C GLY A 69 -31.53 -14.17 -4.17
N TYR A 70 -30.58 -14.08 -3.23
CA TYR A 70 -30.85 -14.29 -1.81
C TYR A 70 -31.71 -13.18 -1.19
N VAL A 71 -31.51 -11.92 -1.57
CA VAL A 71 -32.36 -10.81 -1.14
C VAL A 71 -33.80 -11.01 -1.63
N VAL A 72 -33.97 -11.39 -2.89
CA VAL A 72 -35.29 -11.69 -3.47
C VAL A 72 -35.95 -12.87 -2.75
N GLN A 73 -35.19 -13.92 -2.43
CA GLN A 73 -35.69 -15.08 -1.67
C GLN A 73 -36.15 -14.69 -0.25
N ALA A 74 -35.38 -13.86 0.45
CA ALA A 74 -35.71 -13.35 1.78
C ALA A 74 -36.95 -12.43 1.76
N CYS A 75 -37.12 -11.61 0.71
CA CYS A 75 -38.32 -10.76 0.56
C CYS A 75 -39.58 -11.57 0.20
N THR A 76 -39.43 -12.70 -0.51
CA THR A 76 -40.55 -13.51 -0.99
C THR A 76 -41.05 -14.51 0.06
N ARG A 77 -40.15 -15.09 0.85
CA ARG A 77 -40.47 -16.05 1.93
C ARG A 77 -40.25 -15.38 3.29
N ARG A 78 -41.33 -14.93 3.95
CA ARG A 78 -41.27 -14.32 5.30
C ARG A 78 -40.70 -15.24 6.39
N ASP A 79 -40.75 -16.56 6.19
CA ASP A 79 -40.30 -17.56 7.17
C ASP A 79 -38.87 -18.06 6.91
N TRP A 80 -38.16 -17.51 5.91
CA TRP A 80 -36.81 -17.93 5.56
C TRP A 80 -35.78 -16.83 5.81
N SER A 81 -34.85 -17.10 6.71
CA SER A 81 -33.60 -16.34 6.86
C SER A 81 -32.44 -17.14 6.25
N ALA A 82 -31.57 -16.45 5.52
CA ALA A 82 -30.35 -17.06 4.99
C ALA A 82 -29.45 -17.50 6.17
N PRO A 83 -28.86 -18.71 6.11
CA PRO A 83 -27.94 -19.16 7.14
C PRO A 83 -26.65 -18.32 7.10
N GLN A 84 -26.05 -18.15 8.28
CA GLN A 84 -24.97 -17.19 8.53
C GLN A 84 -23.70 -17.45 7.71
N ASP A 85 -23.39 -18.73 7.49
CA ASP A 85 -22.28 -19.24 6.68
C ASP A 85 -22.37 -18.76 5.23
N LEU A 86 -23.56 -18.80 4.65
CA LEU A 86 -23.82 -18.49 3.25
C LEU A 86 -23.78 -16.98 2.98
N ILE A 87 -24.21 -16.15 3.93
CA ILE A 87 -24.08 -14.67 3.83
C ILE A 87 -22.60 -14.28 3.79
N ILE A 88 -21.79 -14.86 4.68
CA ILE A 88 -20.36 -14.55 4.76
C ILE A 88 -19.66 -14.96 3.50
N TYR A 89 -19.93 -16.18 3.04
CA TYR A 89 -19.37 -16.70 1.81
C TYR A 89 -19.56 -15.73 0.63
N VAL A 90 -20.80 -15.29 0.38
CA VAL A 90 -21.12 -14.42 -0.75
C VAL A 90 -20.51 -13.03 -0.60
N VAL A 91 -20.59 -12.42 0.59
CA VAL A 91 -20.07 -11.06 0.82
C VAL A 91 -18.56 -11.04 0.76
N ALA A 92 -17.89 -12.02 1.37
CA ALA A 92 -16.44 -12.11 1.38
C ALA A 92 -15.90 -12.44 -0.02
N ASP A 93 -16.51 -13.38 -0.76
CA ASP A 93 -16.11 -13.66 -2.14
C ASP A 93 -16.35 -12.46 -3.06
N LEU A 94 -17.49 -11.78 -2.94
CA LEU A 94 -17.76 -10.56 -3.70
C LEU A 94 -16.66 -9.53 -3.46
N PHE A 95 -16.25 -9.33 -2.20
CA PHE A 95 -15.18 -8.39 -1.86
C PHE A 95 -13.82 -8.82 -2.44
N VAL A 96 -13.44 -10.09 -2.27
CA VAL A 96 -12.14 -10.63 -2.72
C VAL A 96 -12.03 -10.57 -4.24
N TYR A 97 -13.03 -11.10 -4.96
CA TYR A 97 -13.02 -11.11 -6.42
C TYR A 97 -13.18 -9.70 -7.01
N SER A 98 -13.91 -8.79 -6.37
CA SER A 98 -13.95 -7.37 -6.79
C SER A 98 -12.59 -6.68 -6.60
N SER A 99 -11.89 -6.94 -5.49
CA SER A 99 -10.55 -6.40 -5.25
C SER A 99 -9.55 -6.91 -6.29
N LEU A 100 -9.62 -8.21 -6.63
CA LEU A 100 -8.81 -8.81 -7.69
C LEU A 100 -9.11 -8.20 -9.08
N LEU A 101 -10.38 -7.95 -9.40
CA LEU A 101 -10.80 -7.31 -10.65
C LEU A 101 -10.23 -5.89 -10.77
N VAL A 102 -10.37 -5.07 -9.72
CA VAL A 102 -9.82 -3.71 -9.72
C VAL A 102 -8.30 -3.74 -9.75
N GLY A 103 -7.67 -4.66 -9.01
CA GLY A 103 -6.21 -4.84 -9.07
C GLY A 103 -5.70 -5.19 -10.47
N LEU A 104 -6.48 -5.92 -11.27
CA LEU A 104 -6.15 -6.25 -12.65
C LEU A 104 -6.44 -5.09 -13.62
N SER A 105 -7.49 -4.29 -13.36
CA SER A 105 -7.90 -3.16 -14.21
C SER A 105 -6.98 -1.95 -14.10
N GLU A 106 -6.29 -1.81 -12.98
CA GLU A 106 -5.34 -0.71 -12.74
C GLU A 106 -3.93 -1.03 -13.24
N ASN A 107 -3.49 -2.27 -13.13
CA ASN A 107 -2.14 -2.65 -13.49
C ASN A 107 -2.01 -2.93 -15.00
N LYS A 108 -1.40 -2.01 -15.76
CA LYS A 108 -1.11 -2.20 -17.20
C LYS A 108 -0.33 -3.51 -17.46
N ASN A 109 0.58 -3.88 -16.56
CA ASN A 109 1.34 -5.12 -16.60
C ASN A 109 1.18 -5.90 -15.28
N PRO A 110 0.19 -6.79 -15.16
CA PRO A 110 -0.01 -7.57 -13.94
C PRO A 110 1.05 -8.66 -13.79
N LEU A 111 1.52 -8.89 -12.56
CA LEU A 111 2.24 -10.10 -12.20
C LEU A 111 1.25 -11.26 -12.18
N TRP A 112 1.38 -12.20 -13.13
CA TRP A 112 0.38 -13.26 -13.33
C TRP A 112 0.35 -14.33 -12.25
N TYR A 113 1.47 -14.59 -11.54
CA TYR A 113 1.55 -15.67 -10.56
C TYR A 113 0.61 -15.49 -9.34
N PRO A 114 0.54 -14.31 -8.68
CA PRO A 114 -0.43 -14.06 -7.62
C PRO A 114 -1.90 -14.26 -8.04
N TYR A 115 -2.27 -13.80 -9.24
CA TYR A 115 -3.64 -13.97 -9.75
C TYR A 115 -3.92 -15.43 -10.12
N ALA A 116 -3.00 -16.08 -10.83
CA ALA A 116 -3.14 -17.48 -11.22
C ALA A 116 -3.32 -18.39 -10.00
N GLY A 117 -2.47 -18.25 -8.98
CA GLY A 117 -2.59 -19.06 -7.77
C GLY A 117 -3.88 -18.77 -6.98
N SER A 118 -4.28 -17.50 -6.87
CA SER A 118 -5.55 -17.12 -6.23
C SER A 118 -6.76 -17.73 -6.96
N TRP A 119 -6.80 -17.67 -8.30
CA TRP A 119 -7.86 -18.30 -9.10
C TRP A 119 -7.86 -19.82 -8.99
N THR A 120 -6.70 -20.48 -8.85
CA THR A 120 -6.63 -21.93 -8.69
C THR A 120 -7.14 -22.41 -7.34
N LEU A 121 -6.81 -21.67 -6.27
CA LEU A 121 -7.32 -21.95 -4.93
C LEU A 121 -8.81 -21.64 -4.84
N GLY A 122 -9.25 -20.54 -5.48
CA GLY A 122 -10.66 -20.21 -5.61
C GLY A 122 -11.43 -21.30 -6.33
N PHE A 123 -10.94 -21.75 -7.49
CA PHE A 123 -11.52 -22.89 -8.22
C PHE A 123 -11.61 -24.16 -7.35
N ALA A 124 -10.55 -24.52 -6.62
CA ALA A 124 -10.55 -25.71 -5.78
C ALA A 124 -11.58 -25.63 -4.64
N ALA A 125 -11.69 -24.47 -3.99
CA ALA A 125 -12.67 -24.24 -2.92
C ALA A 125 -14.12 -24.27 -3.46
N GLU A 126 -14.36 -23.59 -4.58
CA GLU A 126 -15.65 -23.50 -5.26
C GLU A 126 -16.13 -24.85 -5.82
N LEU A 127 -15.21 -25.66 -6.32
CA LEU A 127 -15.49 -27.03 -6.74
C LEU A 127 -15.94 -27.89 -5.54
N GLY A 128 -15.33 -27.68 -4.37
CA GLY A 128 -15.77 -28.30 -3.12
C GLY A 128 -17.19 -27.86 -2.73
N CYS A 129 -17.48 -26.56 -2.81
CA CYS A 129 -18.81 -26.02 -2.46
C CYS A 129 -19.90 -26.54 -3.40
N THR A 130 -19.63 -26.55 -4.71
CA THR A 130 -20.60 -27.04 -5.71
C THR A 130 -20.86 -28.54 -5.60
N THR A 131 -19.82 -29.35 -5.39
CA THR A 131 -19.99 -30.80 -5.23
C THR A 131 -20.80 -31.14 -3.98
N LEU A 132 -20.53 -30.49 -2.84
CA LEU A 132 -21.30 -30.68 -1.62
C LEU A 132 -22.74 -30.17 -1.75
N THR A 133 -22.96 -29.00 -2.34
CA THR A 133 -24.31 -28.44 -2.57
C THR A 133 -25.11 -29.32 -3.53
N ALA A 134 -24.48 -29.87 -4.58
CA ALA A 134 -25.11 -30.79 -5.52
C ALA A 134 -25.53 -32.13 -4.86
N LEU A 135 -24.74 -32.62 -3.90
CA LEU A 135 -25.03 -33.83 -3.13
C LEU A 135 -26.18 -33.64 -2.12
N THR A 136 -26.39 -32.41 -1.63
CA THR A 136 -27.46 -32.07 -0.67
C THR A 136 -28.72 -31.50 -1.33
N SER A 137 -28.76 -31.44 -2.67
CA SER A 137 -29.75 -30.65 -3.40
C SER A 137 -31.20 -31.09 -3.11
N SER A 138 -31.98 -30.16 -2.57
CA SER A 138 -33.44 -30.27 -2.43
C SER A 138 -34.13 -29.72 -3.67
N ARG A 139 -35.33 -30.24 -4.00
CA ARG A 139 -36.09 -29.94 -5.23
C ARG A 139 -36.78 -28.57 -5.17
N ASP A 140 -36.04 -27.52 -4.82
CA ASP A 140 -36.53 -26.15 -4.63
C ASP A 140 -35.98 -25.23 -5.74
N ARG A 141 -36.85 -24.36 -6.31
CA ARG A 141 -36.49 -23.49 -7.45
C ARG A 141 -35.31 -22.53 -7.15
N TYR A 142 -35.22 -22.03 -5.93
CA TYR A 142 -34.15 -21.11 -5.50
C TYR A 142 -32.80 -21.83 -5.33
N VAL A 143 -32.81 -23.08 -4.86
CA VAL A 143 -31.60 -23.91 -4.74
C VAL A 143 -31.05 -24.27 -6.12
N ASN A 144 -31.93 -24.50 -7.10
CA ASN A 144 -31.52 -24.73 -8.49
C ASN A 144 -30.92 -23.49 -9.15
N TYR A 145 -31.45 -22.29 -8.85
CA TYR A 145 -30.86 -21.04 -9.31
C TYR A 145 -29.46 -20.82 -8.72
N ASP A 146 -29.32 -21.06 -7.41
CA ASP A 146 -28.06 -20.91 -6.70
C ASP A 146 -26.99 -21.89 -7.24
N THR A 147 -27.31 -23.17 -7.29
CA THR A 147 -26.40 -24.20 -7.84
C THR A 147 -26.01 -23.91 -9.29
N ALA A 148 -26.93 -23.38 -10.12
CA ALA A 148 -26.61 -22.97 -11.49
C ALA A 148 -25.59 -21.82 -11.52
N MET A 149 -25.76 -20.79 -10.68
CA MET A 149 -24.82 -19.66 -10.59
C MET A 149 -23.44 -20.12 -10.08
N GLN A 150 -23.40 -21.01 -9.09
CA GLN A 150 -22.15 -21.58 -8.57
C GLN A 150 -21.43 -22.42 -9.64
N VAL A 151 -22.14 -23.26 -10.40
CA VAL A 151 -21.54 -24.06 -11.50
C VAL A 151 -20.96 -23.14 -12.58
N ILE A 152 -21.69 -22.10 -12.99
CA ILE A 152 -21.18 -21.11 -13.95
C ILE A 152 -19.91 -20.45 -13.41
N ARG A 153 -19.90 -20.02 -12.13
CA ARG A 153 -18.73 -19.41 -11.49
C ARG A 153 -17.52 -20.35 -11.45
N THR A 154 -17.71 -21.62 -11.11
CA THR A 154 -16.61 -22.61 -11.07
C THR A 154 -15.99 -22.81 -12.46
N ALA A 155 -16.80 -22.82 -13.51
CA ALA A 155 -16.32 -22.92 -14.89
C ALA A 155 -15.51 -21.67 -15.31
N LEU A 156 -15.95 -20.47 -14.89
CA LEU A 156 -15.22 -19.23 -15.15
C LEU A 156 -13.88 -19.16 -14.39
N LEU A 157 -13.85 -19.60 -13.13
CA LEU A 157 -12.62 -19.67 -12.34
C LEU A 157 -11.64 -20.71 -12.89
N LEU A 158 -12.13 -21.85 -13.40
CA LEU A 158 -11.31 -22.80 -14.14
C LEU A 158 -10.69 -22.12 -15.36
N ALA A 159 -11.49 -21.43 -16.19
CA ALA A 159 -10.98 -20.72 -17.36
C ALA A 159 -9.91 -19.67 -17.00
N LEU A 160 -10.13 -18.91 -15.92
CA LEU A 160 -9.14 -17.94 -15.38
C LEU A 160 -7.86 -18.63 -14.91
N SER A 161 -7.97 -19.73 -14.17
CA SER A 161 -6.81 -20.50 -13.67
C SER A 161 -5.91 -20.98 -14.81
N VAL A 162 -6.51 -21.49 -15.89
CA VAL A 162 -5.80 -21.95 -17.09
C VAL A 162 -5.13 -20.78 -17.80
N LEU A 163 -5.85 -19.67 -18.01
CA LEU A 163 -5.30 -18.47 -18.64
C LEU A 163 -4.13 -17.86 -17.83
N GLY A 164 -4.25 -17.87 -16.50
CA GLY A 164 -3.22 -17.41 -15.57
C GLY A 164 -1.94 -18.24 -15.69
N TRP A 165 -2.03 -19.56 -15.57
CA TRP A 165 -0.86 -20.46 -15.65
C TRP A 165 -0.23 -20.50 -17.05
N VAL A 166 -1.03 -20.49 -18.12
CA VAL A 166 -0.52 -20.39 -19.49
C VAL A 166 0.29 -19.10 -19.67
N SER A 167 -0.17 -17.99 -19.08
CA SER A 167 0.55 -16.72 -19.11
C SER A 167 1.85 -16.76 -18.31
N VAL A 168 1.85 -17.40 -17.13
CA VAL A 168 3.08 -17.60 -16.32
C VAL A 168 4.10 -18.49 -17.04
N LEU A 169 3.68 -19.65 -17.55
CA LEU A 169 4.56 -20.62 -18.20
C LEU A 169 5.23 -20.05 -19.44
N GLN A 170 4.49 -19.30 -20.26
CA GLN A 170 5.05 -18.69 -21.46
C GLN A 170 6.02 -17.53 -21.18
N ILE A 171 5.81 -16.79 -20.08
CA ILE A 171 6.79 -15.80 -19.62
C ILE A 171 8.08 -16.52 -19.21
N ARG A 172 7.98 -17.63 -18.47
CA ARG A 172 9.12 -18.41 -18.00
C ARG A 172 9.90 -19.07 -19.14
N THR A 173 9.24 -19.69 -20.11
CA THR A 173 9.91 -20.32 -21.26
C THR A 173 10.59 -19.29 -22.15
N LYS A 174 9.97 -18.12 -22.36
CA LYS A 174 10.56 -17.04 -23.16
C LYS A 174 11.69 -16.32 -22.43
N SER A 175 11.68 -16.21 -21.09
CA SER A 175 12.83 -15.70 -20.32
C SER A 175 14.04 -16.61 -20.44
N ARG A 176 13.85 -17.92 -20.23
CA ARG A 176 14.91 -18.92 -20.37
C ARG A 176 15.53 -18.95 -21.77
N LYS A 177 14.77 -18.57 -22.80
CA LYS A 177 15.28 -18.47 -24.18
C LYS A 177 16.11 -17.19 -24.42
N VAL A 178 15.85 -16.10 -23.69
CA VAL A 178 16.65 -14.88 -23.77
C VAL A 178 17.98 -15.09 -23.04
N ASP A 179 17.95 -15.63 -21.83
CA ASP A 179 19.16 -15.85 -21.01
C ASP A 179 20.13 -16.88 -21.63
N ALA A 180 19.63 -17.80 -22.47
CA ALA A 180 20.44 -18.81 -23.16
C ALA A 180 21.02 -18.33 -24.52
N GLU A 181 20.54 -17.21 -25.09
CA GLU A 181 20.91 -16.77 -26.44
C GLU A 181 21.43 -15.31 -26.51
N THR A 182 21.49 -14.55 -25.42
CA THR A 182 22.00 -13.15 -25.42
C THR A 182 23.34 -12.92 -24.71
N GLU A 183 24.20 -13.92 -24.61
CA GLU A 183 25.65 -13.65 -24.53
C GLU A 183 26.30 -13.99 -25.87
N PRO A 184 26.55 -13.01 -26.77
CA PRO A 184 27.47 -13.23 -27.86
C PRO A 184 28.87 -13.36 -27.29
N LEU A 185 29.33 -14.60 -27.11
CA LEU A 185 30.66 -14.93 -26.56
C LEU A 185 31.84 -14.53 -27.46
N LEU A 186 31.59 -14.05 -28.68
CA LEU A 186 32.59 -13.57 -29.63
C LEU A 186 31.98 -12.50 -30.56
N ALA A 187 31.98 -11.25 -30.12
CA ALA A 187 31.81 -10.09 -31.03
C ALA A 187 33.08 -9.23 -30.99
N ASN A 188 34.23 -9.86 -31.23
CA ASN A 188 35.44 -9.15 -31.59
C ASN A 188 36.22 -10.03 -32.58
N GLY A 189 36.20 -9.67 -33.86
CA GLY A 189 37.02 -10.35 -34.87
C GLY A 189 36.40 -10.46 -36.25
N MET A 190 36.66 -9.43 -37.07
CA MET A 190 36.96 -9.50 -38.51
C MET A 190 35.81 -9.46 -39.55
N ASN A 191 35.98 -8.45 -40.44
CA ASN A 191 35.40 -8.18 -41.77
C ASN A 191 33.94 -7.70 -41.78
N GLY A 192 33.65 -6.39 -41.81
CA GLY A 192 33.99 -5.39 -42.83
C GLY A 192 32.65 -5.01 -43.50
N THR A 193 32.15 -3.78 -43.58
CA THR A 193 32.78 -2.48 -43.88
C THR A 193 31.82 -1.33 -43.51
N ASN A 194 32.40 -0.22 -43.03
CA ASN A 194 31.94 1.18 -43.07
C ASN A 194 30.78 1.65 -42.18
N GLY A 195 31.13 2.47 -41.18
CA GLY A 195 30.23 3.47 -40.58
C GLY A 195 30.50 3.76 -39.10
N HIS A 196 31.50 4.61 -38.82
CA HIS A 196 31.86 5.13 -37.50
C HIS A 196 30.66 5.71 -36.71
N VAL A 197 30.48 5.29 -35.46
CA VAL A 197 30.19 6.22 -34.33
C VAL A 197 31.01 5.76 -33.13
N ALA A 198 32.05 6.55 -32.82
CA ALA A 198 32.87 6.40 -31.63
C ALA A 198 32.07 6.82 -30.38
N LYS A 199 32.23 6.07 -29.29
CA LYS A 199 31.83 6.52 -27.94
C LYS A 199 32.69 7.74 -27.55
N PRO A 200 32.13 8.78 -26.92
CA PRO A 200 32.94 9.91 -26.49
C PRO A 200 33.85 9.48 -25.35
N ALA A 201 35.13 9.82 -25.48
CA ALA A 201 36.10 9.79 -24.41
C ALA A 201 35.84 10.93 -23.43
N TYR A 202 36.24 10.72 -22.18
CA TYR A 202 36.12 11.66 -21.06
C TYR A 202 36.69 13.05 -21.42
N GLY A 203 35.84 14.09 -21.43
CA GLY A 203 36.29 15.49 -21.50
C GLY A 203 35.86 16.36 -22.70
N SER A 204 34.72 16.14 -23.36
CA SER A 204 34.23 17.07 -24.41
C SER A 204 32.87 17.70 -24.10
N VAL A 205 32.82 19.04 -24.15
CA VAL A 205 31.65 19.90 -23.95
C VAL A 205 30.86 20.01 -25.26
N SER A 206 29.53 19.86 -25.22
CA SER A 206 28.67 20.05 -26.40
C SER A 206 28.14 21.48 -26.49
N SER A 207 28.44 22.16 -27.61
CA SER A 207 27.88 23.43 -28.01
C SER A 207 26.51 23.26 -28.68
N THR A 208 25.54 24.02 -28.22
CA THR A 208 24.16 24.15 -28.72
C THR A 208 24.13 24.86 -30.07
N GLU A 209 23.47 24.26 -31.08
CA GLU A 209 23.07 24.98 -32.29
C GLU A 209 21.55 24.88 -32.51
N SER A 210 20.98 26.06 -32.71
CA SER A 210 19.59 26.39 -33.00
C SER A 210 19.25 26.08 -34.46
N GLY A 211 18.09 25.49 -34.72
CA GLY A 211 17.59 25.27 -36.08
C GLY A 211 16.07 25.12 -36.10
N ASP A 212 15.41 26.18 -36.55
CA ASP A 212 13.98 26.30 -36.82
C ASP A 212 13.61 25.63 -38.16
N SER A 213 12.49 24.88 -38.22
CA SER A 213 11.72 24.75 -39.47
C SER A 213 10.34 24.12 -39.24
N SER A 214 9.37 24.70 -39.95
CA SER A 214 7.93 24.61 -39.84
C SER A 214 7.26 23.39 -40.52
N THR A 215 6.10 23.04 -39.96
CA THR A 215 4.85 22.50 -40.58
C THR A 215 4.89 21.28 -41.51
N LYS A 216 4.21 20.21 -41.08
CA LYS A 216 3.15 19.58 -41.88
C LYS A 216 2.11 18.84 -41.01
N SER A 217 0.86 19.24 -41.18
CA SER A 217 -0.35 18.67 -40.58
C SER A 217 -0.81 17.41 -41.31
N THR A 218 -1.41 16.45 -40.57
CA THR A 218 -2.64 15.71 -40.94
C THR A 218 -3.13 14.80 -39.81
N THR A 219 -4.35 15.08 -39.35
CA THR A 219 -5.49 14.20 -38.96
C THR A 219 -5.36 13.14 -37.85
N ASP A 220 -6.05 13.45 -36.75
CA ASP A 220 -7.03 12.64 -35.99
C ASP A 220 -6.85 11.12 -35.90
N GLU A 221 -6.36 10.66 -34.75
CA GLU A 221 -7.00 9.58 -33.98
C GLU A 221 -6.93 9.95 -32.49
N SER A 222 -8.08 9.95 -31.84
CA SER A 222 -8.26 10.23 -30.41
C SER A 222 -7.79 9.04 -29.58
N ASP A 223 -6.52 9.05 -29.16
CA ASP A 223 -6.01 8.23 -28.08
C ASP A 223 -6.14 9.02 -26.76
N ASP A 224 -7.11 8.64 -25.94
CA ASP A 224 -7.18 9.03 -24.52
C ASP A 224 -6.06 8.29 -23.76
N ASP A 225 -4.83 8.76 -23.96
CA ASP A 225 -3.67 8.36 -23.18
C ASP A 225 -3.79 8.91 -21.75
N ILE A 226 -4.27 8.06 -20.84
CA ILE A 226 -3.85 8.18 -19.43
C ILE A 226 -2.42 7.68 -19.35
N ASP A 227 -1.51 8.53 -19.80
CA ASP A 227 -0.11 8.46 -19.47
C ASP A 227 0.06 8.81 -17.99
N ILE A 228 0.45 7.79 -17.23
CA ILE A 228 1.08 7.94 -15.93
C ILE A 228 2.56 8.31 -16.18
N ASP A 229 2.77 9.32 -17.01
CA ASP A 229 3.98 10.12 -17.07
C ASP A 229 3.47 11.52 -17.40
N SER A 230 3.19 12.29 -16.35
CA SER A 230 3.03 13.72 -16.57
C SER A 230 4.42 14.26 -16.70
N ASP A 231 4.73 14.80 -17.87
CA ASP A 231 5.78 15.76 -18.15
C ASP A 231 5.68 16.98 -17.21
N SER A 232 5.98 16.79 -15.94
CA SER A 232 6.78 17.77 -15.23
C SER A 232 8.20 17.38 -15.55
N GLU A 233 8.97 18.27 -16.18
CA GLU A 233 10.42 18.14 -16.32
C GLU A 233 11.02 17.85 -14.93
N GLU A 234 11.13 16.58 -14.57
CA GLU A 234 11.94 16.17 -13.44
C GLU A 234 13.37 16.51 -13.87
N PRO A 235 14.12 17.32 -13.10
CA PRO A 235 15.48 17.67 -13.45
C PRO A 235 16.26 16.37 -13.69
N GLU A 236 17.09 16.30 -14.74
CA GLU A 236 17.75 15.06 -15.16
C GLU A 236 18.48 14.33 -14.01
N ARG A 237 18.98 15.08 -13.02
CA ARG A 237 19.53 14.57 -11.76
C ARG A 237 18.57 13.66 -10.98
N ASP A 238 17.29 13.99 -10.89
CA ASP A 238 16.30 13.17 -10.17
C ASP A 238 16.03 11.85 -10.91
N LYS A 239 16.08 11.85 -12.25
CA LYS A 239 15.96 10.63 -13.06
C LYS A 239 17.19 9.74 -12.89
N GLU A 240 18.39 10.33 -12.87
CA GLU A 240 19.65 9.60 -12.67
C GLU A 240 19.74 9.00 -11.25
N VAL A 241 19.38 9.77 -10.21
CA VAL A 241 19.33 9.27 -8.83
C VAL A 241 18.30 8.15 -8.70
N LYS A 242 17.11 8.26 -9.31
CA LYS A 242 16.12 7.18 -9.33
C LYS A 242 16.62 5.95 -10.07
N ALA A 243 17.35 6.13 -11.18
CA ALA A 243 17.94 5.02 -11.92
C ALA A 243 19.05 4.33 -11.10
N GLN A 244 19.89 5.09 -10.39
CA GLN A 244 20.90 4.56 -9.49
C GLN A 244 20.28 3.84 -8.29
N GLN A 245 19.23 4.40 -7.68
CA GLN A 245 18.47 3.75 -6.61
C GLN A 245 17.82 2.45 -7.08
N LYS A 246 17.21 2.48 -8.27
CA LYS A 246 16.63 1.30 -8.90
C LYS A 246 17.69 0.23 -9.15
N LYS A 247 18.88 0.61 -9.64
CA LYS A 247 20.02 -0.27 -9.85
C LYS A 247 20.51 -0.89 -8.53
N ARG A 248 20.66 -0.11 -7.46
CA ARG A 248 21.00 -0.62 -6.12
C ARG A 248 19.92 -1.57 -5.56
N LEU A 249 18.64 -1.29 -5.84
CA LEU A 249 17.53 -2.18 -5.48
C LEU A 249 17.60 -3.51 -6.26
N GLU A 250 17.95 -3.46 -7.54
CA GLU A 250 18.12 -4.65 -8.40
C GLU A 250 19.35 -5.47 -7.98
N GLU A 251 20.46 -4.81 -7.61
CA GLU A 251 21.69 -5.44 -7.09
C GLU A 251 21.49 -6.08 -5.70
N SER A 252 20.66 -5.49 -4.83
CA SER A 252 20.35 -6.06 -3.50
C SER A 252 19.33 -7.20 -3.55
N GLY A 253 18.63 -7.40 -4.68
CA GLY A 253 17.79 -8.56 -5.01
C GLY A 253 16.51 -8.74 -4.18
N SER A 254 16.39 -8.07 -3.03
CA SER A 254 15.19 -8.10 -2.18
C SER A 254 15.10 -6.83 -1.31
N TRP A 255 13.89 -6.31 -1.17
CA TRP A 255 13.57 -5.21 -0.25
C TRP A 255 13.93 -5.54 1.21
N LEU A 256 13.96 -6.83 1.59
CA LEU A 256 14.41 -7.24 2.92
C LEU A 256 15.91 -7.01 3.12
N ASN A 257 16.72 -7.18 2.07
CA ASN A 257 18.15 -6.86 2.12
C ASN A 257 18.35 -5.34 2.20
N TYR A 258 17.55 -4.57 1.46
CA TYR A 258 17.53 -3.12 1.59
C TYR A 258 17.15 -2.67 3.02
N LEU A 259 16.10 -3.26 3.62
CA LEU A 259 15.73 -2.98 5.01
C LEU A 259 16.85 -3.39 6.00
N LYS A 260 17.59 -4.45 5.68
CA LYS A 260 18.77 -4.88 6.46
C LYS A 260 19.89 -3.85 6.39
N ASP A 261 20.03 -3.08 5.32
CA ASP A 261 21.00 -1.97 5.27
C ASP A 261 20.63 -0.84 6.26
N PHE A 262 19.33 -0.64 6.52
CA PHE A 262 18.87 0.28 7.60
C PHE A 262 19.11 -0.27 9.00
N LYS A 263 19.55 -1.53 9.15
CA LYS A 263 19.97 -2.06 10.46
C LYS A 263 21.08 -1.21 11.09
N VAL A 264 21.86 -0.48 10.30
CA VAL A 264 22.88 0.46 10.78
C VAL A 264 22.29 1.53 11.73
N PHE A 265 21.02 1.90 11.58
CA PHE A 265 20.35 2.87 12.45
C PHE A 265 19.88 2.27 13.78
N ILE A 266 19.65 0.94 13.87
CA ILE A 266 19.12 0.28 15.07
C ILE A 266 20.06 0.43 16.29
N PRO A 267 21.38 0.21 16.18
CA PRO A 267 22.30 0.49 17.28
C PRO A 267 22.31 1.95 17.73
N MET A 268 21.97 2.87 16.83
CA MET A 268 21.97 4.31 17.09
C MET A 268 20.66 4.77 17.76
N LEU A 269 19.55 4.07 17.48
CA LEU A 269 18.27 4.18 18.19
C LEU A 269 18.35 3.58 19.61
N TRP A 270 19.17 2.55 19.82
CA TRP A 270 19.24 1.86 21.11
C TRP A 270 20.20 2.54 22.09
N PRO A 271 19.71 3.06 23.24
CA PRO A 271 20.51 3.81 24.21
C PRO A 271 21.41 2.90 25.06
N SER A 272 22.46 2.36 24.45
CA SER A 272 23.36 1.37 25.07
C SER A 272 24.24 1.95 26.20
N ARG A 273 24.55 3.26 26.13
CA ARG A 273 25.54 3.90 27.02
C ARG A 273 24.91 4.63 28.20
N ASN A 274 23.63 5.02 28.14
CA ASN A 274 22.99 5.83 29.18
C ASN A 274 21.87 5.06 29.89
N ARG A 275 22.13 4.65 31.13
CA ARG A 275 21.19 3.87 31.96
C ARG A 275 19.88 4.60 32.23
N LEU A 276 19.89 5.94 32.31
CA LEU A 276 18.66 6.72 32.50
C LEU A 276 17.75 6.64 31.28
N VAL A 277 18.32 6.78 30.08
CA VAL A 277 17.56 6.68 28.83
C VAL A 277 17.08 5.25 28.59
N GLN A 278 17.87 4.25 29.00
CA GLN A 278 17.44 2.85 28.98
C GLN A 278 16.26 2.58 29.93
N ALA A 279 16.26 3.19 31.12
CA ALA A 279 15.13 3.11 32.04
C ALA A 279 13.89 3.79 31.45
N CYS A 280 14.03 4.98 30.84
CA CYS A 280 12.95 5.65 30.12
C CYS A 280 12.37 4.77 29.00
N LEU A 281 13.23 4.14 28.19
CA LEU A 281 12.79 3.21 27.14
C LEU A 281 12.02 2.01 27.72
N GLY A 282 12.47 1.46 28.86
CA GLY A 282 11.75 0.41 29.56
C GLY A 282 10.36 0.86 30.03
N VAL A 283 10.25 2.08 30.56
CA VAL A 283 8.96 2.68 30.93
C VAL A 283 8.07 2.85 29.70
N VAL A 284 8.58 3.35 28.58
CA VAL A 284 7.82 3.49 27.32
C VAL A 284 7.24 2.14 26.88
N ILE A 285 8.04 1.08 26.88
CA ILE A 285 7.58 -0.26 26.48
C ILE A 285 6.52 -0.79 27.44
N MET A 286 6.73 -0.65 28.75
CA MET A 286 5.78 -1.10 29.78
C MET A 286 4.44 -0.37 29.65
N VAL A 287 4.49 0.95 29.50
CA VAL A 287 3.30 1.78 29.32
C VAL A 287 2.59 1.47 28.01
N LEU A 288 3.34 1.25 26.92
CA LEU A 288 2.78 0.79 25.64
C LEU A 288 1.97 -0.48 25.83
N ILE A 289 2.55 -1.52 26.47
CA ILE A 289 1.87 -2.78 26.74
C ILE A 289 0.60 -2.55 27.59
N ALA A 290 0.70 -1.75 28.66
CA ALA A 290 -0.44 -1.44 29.51
C ALA A 290 -1.58 -0.73 28.76
N GLN A 291 -1.26 0.22 27.87
CA GLN A 291 -2.24 0.91 27.03
C GLN A 291 -2.99 -0.05 26.10
N ARG A 292 -2.31 -1.05 25.50
CA ARG A 292 -2.96 -2.06 24.65
C ARG A 292 -3.97 -2.90 25.43
N PHE A 293 -3.64 -3.29 26.66
CA PHE A 293 -4.59 -3.97 27.54
C PHE A 293 -5.80 -3.08 27.86
N LEU A 294 -5.59 -1.80 28.18
CA LEU A 294 -6.68 -0.87 28.48
C LEU A 294 -7.61 -0.65 27.29
N ASN A 295 -7.08 -0.60 26.06
CA ASN A 295 -7.89 -0.46 24.84
C ASN A 295 -8.95 -1.59 24.71
N VAL A 296 -8.65 -2.79 25.21
CA VAL A 296 -9.60 -3.92 25.24
C VAL A 296 -10.45 -3.92 26.51
N LEU A 297 -9.86 -3.58 27.66
CA LEU A 297 -10.55 -3.60 28.96
C LEU A 297 -11.64 -2.54 29.09
N VAL A 298 -11.45 -1.34 28.52
CA VAL A 298 -12.43 -0.25 28.58
C VAL A 298 -13.78 -0.63 27.94
N PRO A 299 -13.84 -1.08 26.66
CA PRO A 299 -15.11 -1.49 26.06
C PRO A 299 -15.67 -2.77 26.70
N ARG A 300 -14.82 -3.69 27.16
CA ARG A 300 -15.26 -4.87 27.93
C ARG A 300 -15.97 -4.47 29.21
N GLN A 301 -15.41 -3.53 29.97
CA GLN A 301 -15.98 -3.08 31.23
C GLN A 301 -17.32 -2.35 31.01
N LEU A 302 -17.45 -1.62 29.90
CA LEU A 302 -18.73 -1.04 29.49
C LEU A 302 -19.79 -2.12 29.26
N GLY A 303 -19.42 -3.24 28.60
CA GLY A 303 -20.30 -4.40 28.43
C GLY A 303 -20.76 -5.01 29.76
N ILE A 304 -19.85 -5.17 30.72
CA ILE A 304 -20.18 -5.68 32.07
C ILE A 304 -21.16 -4.74 32.78
N ILE A 305 -20.95 -3.42 32.69
CA ILE A 305 -21.86 -2.44 33.28
C ILE A 305 -23.26 -2.56 32.66
N THR A 306 -23.36 -2.70 31.34
CA THR A 306 -24.66 -2.86 30.67
C THR A 306 -25.35 -4.15 31.07
N ASP A 307 -24.61 -5.25 31.22
CA ASP A 307 -25.16 -6.54 31.63
C ASP A 307 -25.66 -6.52 33.09
N GLU A 308 -24.89 -5.93 34.01
CA GLU A 308 -25.28 -5.79 35.42
C GLU A 308 -26.49 -4.85 35.59
N LEU A 309 -26.55 -3.79 34.79
CA LEU A 309 -27.67 -2.85 34.80
C LEU A 309 -28.95 -3.49 34.22
N ALA A 310 -28.81 -4.29 33.16
CA ALA A 310 -29.92 -5.06 32.59
C ALA A 310 -30.44 -6.12 33.57
N ALA A 311 -29.56 -6.82 34.29
CA ALA A 311 -29.93 -7.80 35.31
C ALA A 311 -30.64 -7.16 36.53
N SER A 312 -30.31 -5.91 36.85
CA SER A 312 -30.85 -5.17 38.00
C SER A 312 -32.10 -4.34 37.65
N HIS A 313 -32.69 -4.55 36.47
CA HIS A 313 -33.83 -3.77 35.98
C HIS A 313 -35.01 -3.81 36.96
N GLY A 314 -35.42 -2.63 37.46
CA GLY A 314 -36.53 -2.47 38.40
C GLY A 314 -36.18 -2.56 39.89
N THR A 315 -34.93 -2.86 40.25
CA THR A 315 -34.49 -2.95 41.67
C THR A 315 -33.85 -1.66 42.21
N GLY A 316 -33.47 -0.72 41.34
CA GLY A 316 -32.81 0.54 41.70
C GLY A 316 -31.36 0.41 42.18
N ILE A 317 -30.77 -0.79 42.12
CA ILE A 317 -29.38 -1.05 42.53
C ILE A 317 -28.44 -0.67 41.39
N ILE A 318 -27.55 0.30 41.63
CA ILE A 318 -26.53 0.73 40.67
C ILE A 318 -25.23 -0.04 40.93
N PRO A 319 -24.60 -0.65 39.90
CA PRO A 319 -23.34 -1.38 40.03
C PRO A 319 -22.12 -0.44 40.17
N TRP A 320 -22.00 0.23 41.32
CA TRP A 320 -20.92 1.20 41.60
C TRP A 320 -19.50 0.63 41.44
N ARG A 321 -19.31 -0.68 41.69
CA ARG A 321 -18.01 -1.34 41.52
C ARG A 321 -17.60 -1.41 40.05
N ALA A 322 -18.50 -1.84 39.18
CA ALA A 322 -18.24 -1.95 37.75
C ALA A 322 -18.02 -0.57 37.13
N VAL A 323 -18.81 0.43 37.55
CA VAL A 323 -18.66 1.84 37.15
C VAL A 323 -17.33 2.42 37.65
N GLY A 324 -16.96 2.19 38.90
CA GLY A 324 -15.69 2.67 39.45
C GLY A 324 -14.46 2.11 38.72
N MET A 325 -14.50 0.83 38.36
CA MET A 325 -13.44 0.20 37.55
C MET A 325 -13.38 0.77 36.13
N TRP A 326 -14.53 1.04 35.51
CA TRP A 326 -14.56 1.69 34.19
C TRP A 326 -13.98 3.11 34.23
N ILE A 327 -14.34 3.90 35.25
CA ILE A 327 -13.77 5.25 35.44
C ILE A 327 -12.26 5.15 35.59
N LEU A 328 -11.75 4.21 36.41
CA LEU A 328 -10.32 4.00 36.57
C LEU A 328 -9.63 3.67 35.25
N TYR A 329 -10.15 2.69 34.48
CA TYR A 329 -9.57 2.32 33.20
C TYR A 329 -9.63 3.45 32.18
N TYR A 330 -10.75 4.19 32.14
CA TYR A 330 -10.94 5.32 31.23
C TYR A 330 -9.99 6.47 31.58
N THR A 331 -9.86 6.84 32.85
CA THR A 331 -8.91 7.87 33.30
C THR A 331 -7.47 7.44 33.06
N LEU A 332 -7.13 6.16 33.23
CA LEU A 332 -5.79 5.64 32.98
C LEU A 332 -5.45 5.61 31.48
N SER A 333 -6.45 5.34 30.64
CA SER A 333 -6.34 5.35 29.17
C SER A 333 -6.39 6.76 28.57
N SER A 334 -6.86 7.75 29.31
CA SER A 334 -6.93 9.14 28.88
C SER A 334 -5.55 9.69 28.49
N PRO A 335 -5.47 10.71 27.59
CA PRO A 335 -4.22 11.41 27.30
C PRO A 335 -3.49 11.91 28.55
N ALA A 336 -4.22 12.23 29.63
CA ALA A 336 -3.66 12.68 30.91
C ALA A 336 -3.13 11.54 31.82
N GLY A 337 -3.43 10.27 31.51
CA GLY A 337 -3.04 9.11 32.30
C GLY A 337 -1.71 8.51 31.85
N LEU A 338 -1.74 7.26 31.41
CA LEU A 338 -0.56 6.55 30.92
C LEU A 338 0.09 7.21 29.70
N SER A 339 -0.72 7.84 28.84
CA SER A 339 -0.18 8.48 27.63
C SER A 339 0.77 9.62 27.96
N LEU A 340 0.51 10.39 29.02
CA LEU A 340 1.38 11.47 29.46
C LEU A 340 2.75 10.94 29.91
N ILE A 341 2.74 9.87 30.71
CA ILE A 341 3.97 9.22 31.21
C ILE A 341 4.79 8.70 30.02
N LYS A 342 4.13 8.06 29.05
CA LYS A 342 4.77 7.62 27.82
C LYS A 342 5.40 8.79 27.07
N SER A 343 4.64 9.85 26.79
CA SER A 343 5.14 11.01 26.04
C SER A 343 6.32 11.68 26.75
N LEU A 344 6.29 11.80 28.08
CA LEU A 344 7.41 12.32 28.88
C LEU A 344 8.65 11.41 28.81
N ALA A 345 8.46 10.10 28.85
CA ALA A 345 9.55 9.12 28.75
C ALA A 345 10.11 8.99 27.33
N GLU A 346 9.33 9.32 26.30
CA GLU A 346 9.77 9.32 24.90
C GLU A 346 10.70 10.48 24.58
N ILE A 347 10.49 11.67 25.14
CA ILE A 347 11.34 12.86 24.91
C ILE A 347 12.84 12.56 25.08
N PRO A 348 13.33 12.01 26.21
CA PRO A 348 14.77 11.74 26.36
C PRO A 348 15.27 10.65 25.41
N VAL A 349 14.42 9.70 25.01
CA VAL A 349 14.77 8.65 24.04
C VAL A 349 14.96 9.26 22.65
N GLN A 350 14.01 10.10 22.21
CA GLN A 350 14.08 10.82 20.93
C GLN A 350 15.27 11.78 20.89
N GLN A 351 15.54 12.52 21.96
CA GLN A 351 16.69 13.43 22.04
C GLN A 351 18.03 12.67 22.00
N PHE A 352 18.12 11.51 22.65
CA PHE A 352 19.31 10.67 22.59
C PHE A 352 19.57 10.20 21.15
N SER A 353 18.53 9.67 20.51
CA SER A 353 18.55 9.19 19.13
C SER A 353 18.97 10.31 18.16
N TYR A 354 18.32 11.48 18.25
CA TYR A 354 18.64 12.67 17.47
C TYR A 354 20.09 13.11 17.63
N LYS A 355 20.59 13.21 18.87
CA LYS A 355 21.98 13.58 19.14
C LYS A 355 22.98 12.55 18.61
N SER A 356 22.71 11.26 18.80
CA SER A 356 23.63 10.19 18.38
C SER A 356 23.81 10.18 16.87
N ILE A 357 22.73 10.36 16.13
CA ILE A 357 22.74 10.36 14.66
C ILE A 357 23.32 11.65 14.11
N GLY A 358 22.88 12.79 14.63
CA GLY A 358 23.39 14.09 14.19
C GLY A 358 24.89 14.23 14.42
N SER A 359 25.39 13.83 15.60
CA SER A 359 26.82 13.87 15.89
C SER A 359 27.64 12.90 15.05
N SER A 360 27.14 11.68 14.81
CA SER A 360 27.84 10.69 13.99
C SER A 360 27.88 11.10 12.51
N ALA A 361 26.77 11.60 11.97
CA ALA A 361 26.69 12.09 10.59
C ALA A 361 27.58 13.33 10.39
N PHE A 362 27.51 14.30 11.30
CA PHE A 362 28.36 15.49 11.25
C PHE A 362 29.84 15.15 11.38
N SER A 363 30.21 14.29 12.34
CA SER A 363 31.59 13.83 12.50
C SER A 363 32.09 13.13 11.25
N HIS A 364 31.27 12.26 10.63
CA HIS A 364 31.65 11.62 9.37
C HIS A 364 31.92 12.65 8.27
N VAL A 365 30.99 13.59 8.06
CA VAL A 365 31.14 14.65 7.07
C VAL A 365 32.42 15.47 7.27
N MET A 366 32.74 15.85 8.52
CA MET A 366 33.95 16.62 8.83
C MET A 366 35.27 15.85 8.61
N HIS A 367 35.22 14.53 8.47
CA HIS A 367 36.39 13.68 8.19
C HIS A 367 36.53 13.30 6.71
N LEU A 368 35.67 13.80 5.82
CA LEU A 368 35.83 13.60 4.38
C LEU A 368 36.95 14.47 3.80
N SER A 369 37.39 14.13 2.58
CA SER A 369 38.49 14.83 1.91
C SER A 369 38.12 16.26 1.53
N MET A 370 39.13 17.12 1.39
CA MET A 370 38.97 18.49 0.89
C MET A 370 38.29 18.52 -0.49
N ASP A 371 38.60 17.55 -1.36
CA ASP A 371 37.97 17.44 -2.68
C ASP A 371 36.45 17.25 -2.59
N PHE A 372 35.99 16.46 -1.62
CA PHE A 372 34.55 16.29 -1.38
C PHE A 372 33.88 17.60 -0.95
N HIS A 373 34.53 18.35 -0.06
CA HIS A 373 34.02 19.63 0.42
C HIS A 373 34.04 20.74 -0.64
N ASN A 374 34.96 20.69 -1.59
CA ASN A 374 35.02 21.64 -2.71
C ASN A 374 34.00 21.30 -3.82
N ASP A 375 33.72 20.02 -4.05
CA ASP A 375 32.82 19.56 -5.11
C ASP A 375 31.33 19.66 -4.71
N LYS A 376 31.01 19.56 -3.40
CA LYS A 376 29.62 19.55 -2.92
C LYS A 376 29.20 20.88 -2.30
N ASN A 377 28.00 21.33 -2.65
CA ASN A 377 27.38 22.50 -2.05
C ASN A 377 27.08 22.22 -0.57
N SER A 378 27.61 23.06 0.33
CA SER A 378 27.41 22.96 1.78
C SER A 378 25.93 22.97 2.17
N GLY A 379 25.08 23.73 1.45
CA GLY A 379 23.64 23.75 1.68
C GLY A 379 22.94 22.43 1.33
N GLU A 380 23.38 21.76 0.25
CA GLU A 380 22.85 20.43 -0.10
C GLU A 380 23.28 19.37 0.92
N LEU A 381 24.52 19.47 1.43
CA LEU A 381 25.07 18.55 2.42
C LEU A 381 24.37 18.66 3.78
N ILE A 382 24.13 19.89 4.27
CA ILE A 382 23.35 20.13 5.50
C ILE A 382 21.95 19.54 5.37
N ARG A 383 21.28 19.82 4.24
CA ARG A 383 19.93 19.29 3.97
C ARG A 383 19.91 17.76 3.92
N ALA A 384 20.94 17.11 3.40
CA ALA A 384 21.06 15.66 3.40
C ALA A 384 21.21 15.08 4.83
N ILE A 385 21.99 15.75 5.70
CA ILE A 385 22.13 15.35 7.11
C ILE A 385 20.77 15.48 7.83
N GLU A 386 20.07 16.60 7.65
CA GLU A 386 18.74 16.82 8.23
C GLU A 386 17.73 15.76 7.77
N GLN A 387 17.71 15.43 6.48
CA GLN A 387 16.88 14.35 5.94
C GLN A 387 17.19 12.98 6.55
N GLY A 388 18.48 12.67 6.76
CA GLY A 388 18.90 11.45 7.44
C GLY A 388 18.44 11.39 8.91
N GLN A 389 18.43 12.53 9.61
CA GLN A 389 17.87 12.63 10.96
C GLN A 389 16.35 12.41 10.95
N HIS A 390 15.62 13.00 10.00
CA HIS A 390 14.16 12.80 9.89
C HIS A 390 13.77 11.34 9.62
N LEU A 391 14.58 10.60 8.86
CA LEU A 391 14.33 9.17 8.63
C LEU A 391 14.29 8.37 9.93
N THR A 392 15.05 8.78 10.93
CA THR A 392 15.08 8.14 12.25
C THR A 392 13.75 8.30 12.97
N GLY A 393 13.18 9.50 12.94
CA GLY A 393 11.83 9.75 13.46
C GLY A 393 10.78 8.89 12.76
N LEU A 394 10.95 8.61 11.46
CA LEU A 394 10.10 7.67 10.73
C LEU A 394 10.25 6.23 11.25
N LEU A 395 11.48 5.78 11.53
CA LEU A 395 11.71 4.46 12.14
C LEU A 395 11.05 4.37 13.53
N GLU A 396 11.21 5.39 14.36
CA GLU A 396 10.59 5.45 15.69
C GLU A 396 9.05 5.41 15.59
N PHE A 397 8.45 6.20 14.70
CA PHE A 397 7.03 6.15 14.38
C PHE A 397 6.59 4.74 13.94
N LEU A 398 7.37 4.10 13.06
CA LEU A 398 7.05 2.75 12.57
C LEU A 398 7.09 1.70 13.71
N PHE A 399 8.05 1.77 14.62
CA PHE A 399 8.20 0.79 15.70
C PHE A 399 7.27 1.05 16.89
N PHE A 400 7.06 2.31 17.30
CA PHE A 400 6.30 2.65 18.50
C PHE A 400 4.83 2.96 18.25
N GLU A 401 4.44 3.34 17.04
CA GLU A 401 3.04 3.64 16.69
C GLU A 401 2.45 2.57 15.77
N VAL A 402 3.10 2.34 14.61
CA VAL A 402 2.55 1.43 13.59
C VAL A 402 2.68 -0.04 14.00
N GLY A 403 3.80 -0.44 14.60
CA GLY A 403 4.02 -1.82 15.06
C GLY A 403 2.93 -2.30 16.03
N PRO A 404 2.67 -1.59 17.15
CA PRO A 404 1.63 -1.95 18.09
C PRO A 404 0.21 -1.91 17.50
N MET A 405 -0.06 -1.08 16.49
CA MET A 405 -1.35 -1.04 15.80
C MET A 405 -1.71 -2.40 15.18
N PHE A 406 -0.74 -3.12 14.60
CA PHE A 406 -0.98 -4.46 14.06
C PHE A 406 -1.26 -5.50 15.15
N ILE A 407 -0.59 -5.36 16.31
CA ILE A 407 -0.84 -6.23 17.47
C ILE A 407 -2.26 -5.99 18.00
N ASP A 408 -2.68 -4.73 18.12
CA ASP A 408 -4.04 -4.37 18.55
C ASP A 408 -5.10 -4.89 17.59
N LEU A 409 -4.85 -4.80 16.28
CA LEU A 409 -5.75 -5.34 15.27
C LEU A 409 -5.91 -6.87 15.45
N ALA A 410 -4.80 -7.59 15.65
CA ALA A 410 -4.82 -9.04 15.87
C ALA A 410 -5.55 -9.42 17.18
N VAL A 411 -5.24 -8.73 18.28
CA VAL A 411 -5.90 -8.94 19.58
C VAL A 411 -7.40 -8.63 19.48
N GLY A 412 -7.77 -7.55 18.77
CA GLY A 412 -9.16 -7.17 18.53
C GLY A 412 -9.95 -8.26 17.79
N PHE A 413 -9.38 -8.84 16.73
CA PHE A 413 -10.01 -9.96 16.03
C PHE A 413 -10.17 -11.21 16.91
N VAL A 414 -9.13 -11.58 17.67
CA VAL A 414 -9.22 -12.71 18.61
C VAL A 414 -10.29 -12.45 19.68
N TYR A 415 -10.35 -11.23 20.21
CA TYR A 415 -11.33 -10.87 21.22
C TYR A 415 -12.77 -10.95 20.69
N VAL A 416 -13.05 -10.36 19.53
CA VAL A 416 -14.38 -10.43 18.92
C VAL A 416 -14.76 -11.87 18.58
N TYR A 417 -13.81 -12.68 18.09
CA TYR A 417 -14.02 -14.10 17.83
C TYR A 417 -14.50 -14.87 19.07
N THR A 418 -13.89 -14.58 20.23
CA THR A 418 -14.29 -15.24 21.48
C THR A 418 -15.65 -14.81 22.02
N LEU A 419 -16.14 -13.60 21.69
CA LEU A 419 -17.39 -13.05 22.23
C LEU A 419 -18.59 -13.20 21.28
N PHE A 420 -18.42 -12.94 19.99
CA PHE A 420 -19.50 -12.73 19.02
C PHE A 420 -19.49 -13.74 17.85
N ASP A 421 -18.77 -14.85 18.02
CA ASP A 421 -18.61 -15.93 17.05
C ASP A 421 -17.79 -15.55 15.79
N VAL A 422 -17.48 -16.54 14.96
CA VAL A 422 -16.73 -16.40 13.70
C VAL A 422 -17.45 -15.46 12.72
N TYR A 423 -18.78 -15.38 12.80
CA TYR A 423 -19.58 -14.59 11.87
C TYR A 423 -19.23 -13.10 11.92
N MET A 424 -19.27 -12.50 13.11
CA MET A 424 -18.94 -11.08 13.29
C MET A 424 -17.48 -10.78 13.01
N THR A 425 -16.58 -11.69 13.36
CA THR A 425 -15.14 -11.54 13.14
C THR A 425 -14.83 -11.43 11.64
N MET A 426 -15.43 -12.28 10.81
CA MET A 426 -15.23 -12.26 9.36
C MET A 426 -15.69 -10.95 8.73
N ILE A 427 -16.84 -10.41 9.16
CA ILE A 427 -17.34 -9.11 8.68
C ILE A 427 -16.33 -8.00 9.01
N LEU A 428 -15.81 -7.96 10.25
CA LEU A 428 -14.82 -6.96 10.65
C LEU A 428 -13.51 -7.09 9.87
N VAL A 429 -13.05 -8.31 9.57
CA VAL A 429 -11.88 -8.55 8.73
C VAL A 429 -12.11 -8.00 7.32
N VAL A 430 -13.26 -8.29 6.70
CA VAL A 430 -13.61 -7.77 5.37
C VAL A 430 -13.64 -6.24 5.36
N ILE A 431 -14.27 -5.62 6.36
CA ILE A 431 -14.31 -4.14 6.49
C ILE A 431 -12.89 -3.58 6.68
N GLY A 432 -12.07 -4.20 7.51
CA GLY A 432 -10.69 -3.79 7.74
C GLY A 432 -9.83 -3.87 6.47
N LEU A 433 -9.95 -4.95 5.70
CA LEU A 433 -9.28 -5.10 4.41
C LEU A 433 -9.79 -4.08 3.38
N ALA A 434 -11.11 -3.83 3.35
CA ALA A 434 -11.70 -2.79 2.50
C ALA A 434 -11.16 -1.41 2.82
N TYR A 435 -11.04 -1.08 4.11
CA TYR A 435 -10.47 0.19 4.56
C TYR A 435 -9.01 0.35 4.12
N ILE A 436 -8.17 -0.68 4.33
CA ILE A 436 -6.77 -0.65 3.89
C ILE A 436 -6.68 -0.49 2.36
N TRP A 437 -7.53 -1.21 1.62
CA TRP A 437 -7.55 -1.15 0.16
C TRP A 437 -7.95 0.23 -0.36
N ILE A 438 -9.04 0.82 0.17
CA ILE A 438 -9.48 2.17 -0.18
C ILE A 438 -8.41 3.20 0.23
N GLY A 439 -7.81 3.06 1.41
CA GLY A 439 -6.75 3.94 1.89
C GLY A 439 -5.52 3.92 0.98
N ALA A 440 -5.06 2.73 0.59
CA ALA A 440 -3.95 2.57 -0.35
C ALA A 440 -4.28 3.18 -1.72
N LYS A 441 -5.50 3.00 -2.21
CA LYS A 441 -5.94 3.53 -3.50
C LYS A 441 -6.00 5.06 -3.50
N THR A 442 -6.62 5.63 -2.48
CA THR A 442 -6.72 7.07 -2.25
C THR A 442 -5.32 7.70 -2.14
N THR A 443 -4.42 7.03 -1.42
CA THR A 443 -3.02 7.47 -1.29
C THR A 443 -2.31 7.45 -2.65
N ALA A 444 -2.39 6.34 -3.38
CA ALA A 444 -1.71 6.18 -4.67
C ALA A 444 -2.14 7.26 -5.69
N TRP A 445 -3.42 7.61 -5.71
CA TRP A 445 -3.95 8.65 -6.58
C TRP A 445 -3.43 10.05 -6.23
N SER A 446 -3.34 10.36 -4.94
CA SER A 446 -2.89 11.66 -4.44
C SER A 446 -1.40 11.94 -4.72
N ILE A 447 -0.57 10.90 -4.89
CA ILE A 447 0.88 11.03 -5.11
C ILE A 447 1.22 11.99 -6.26
N LYS A 448 0.53 11.90 -7.41
CA LYS A 448 0.84 12.74 -8.58
C LYS A 448 0.56 14.22 -8.29
N SER A 449 -0.58 14.53 -7.68
CA SER A 449 -0.94 15.90 -7.32
C SER A 449 -0.03 16.44 -6.21
N ARG A 450 0.32 15.62 -5.21
CA ARG A 450 1.27 15.98 -4.16
C ARG A 450 2.66 16.29 -4.69
N ARG A 451 3.14 15.56 -5.71
CA ARG A 451 4.42 15.84 -6.37
C ARG A 451 4.40 17.21 -7.06
N ARG A 452 3.35 17.50 -7.83
CA ARG A 452 3.19 18.81 -8.51
C ARG A 452 3.14 19.96 -7.49
N PHE A 453 2.37 19.80 -6.42
CA PHE A 453 2.31 20.75 -5.31
C PHE A 453 3.69 21.01 -4.68
N ASN A 454 4.42 19.95 -4.32
CA ASN A 454 5.76 20.09 -3.73
C ASN A 454 6.79 20.71 -4.68
N ASN A 455 6.67 20.49 -5.99
CA ASN A 455 7.55 21.09 -6.98
C ASN A 455 7.27 22.60 -7.14
N ALA A 456 6.00 22.98 -7.21
CA ALA A 456 5.59 24.39 -7.26
C ALA A 456 6.01 25.14 -5.99
N TRP A 457 5.80 24.54 -4.80
CA TRP A 457 6.31 25.07 -3.52
C TRP A 457 7.83 25.30 -3.57
N ARG A 458 8.58 24.33 -4.08
CA ARG A 458 10.04 24.44 -4.16
C ARG A 458 10.47 25.57 -5.11
N ASN A 459 9.77 25.73 -6.24
CA ASN A 459 10.06 26.80 -7.18
C ASN A 459 9.75 28.18 -6.59
N GLU A 460 8.60 28.34 -5.93
CA GLU A 460 8.21 29.57 -5.24
C GLU A 460 9.22 29.97 -4.16
N SER A 461 9.58 29.03 -3.29
CA SER A 461 10.63 29.25 -2.29
C SER A 461 11.99 29.57 -2.92
N LYS A 462 12.33 28.99 -4.08
CA LYS A 462 13.58 29.28 -4.80
C LYS A 462 13.59 30.71 -5.32
N VAL A 463 12.53 31.15 -6.01
CA VAL A 463 12.40 32.52 -6.53
C VAL A 463 12.48 33.54 -5.41
N GLN A 464 11.79 33.28 -4.28
CA GLN A 464 11.83 34.15 -3.11
C GLN A 464 13.25 34.29 -2.54
N ASN A 465 13.94 33.16 -2.33
CA ASN A 465 15.30 33.16 -1.79
C ASN A 465 16.31 33.83 -2.74
N GLU A 466 16.19 33.63 -4.05
CA GLU A 466 17.05 34.28 -5.04
C GLU A 466 16.87 35.80 -5.02
N ALA A 467 15.64 36.29 -4.94
CA ALA A 467 15.34 37.72 -4.89
C ALA A 467 15.86 38.39 -3.60
N ILE A 468 15.71 37.74 -2.45
CA ILE A 468 16.17 38.26 -1.15
C ILE A 468 17.70 38.25 -1.06
N ASN A 469 18.34 37.14 -1.42
CA ASN A 469 19.81 37.03 -1.34
C ASN A 469 20.51 37.99 -2.32
N ASN A 470 19.89 38.26 -3.48
CA ASN A 470 20.42 39.19 -4.47
C ASN A 470 19.75 40.58 -4.40
N TRP A 471 19.22 40.97 -3.25
CA TRP A 471 18.55 42.26 -3.06
C TRP A 471 19.39 43.45 -3.52
N GLN A 472 20.70 43.44 -3.22
CA GLN A 472 21.62 44.50 -3.64
C GLN A 472 21.62 44.65 -5.16
N THR A 473 21.75 43.55 -5.90
CA THR A 473 21.70 43.52 -7.37
C THR A 473 20.37 44.06 -7.89
N VAL A 474 19.24 43.59 -7.32
CA VAL A 474 17.91 44.04 -7.72
C VAL A 474 17.74 45.55 -7.52
N SER A 475 18.29 46.08 -6.41
CA SER A 475 18.28 47.51 -6.09
C SER A 475 19.18 48.32 -7.03
N HIS A 476 20.41 47.84 -7.32
CA HIS A 476 21.33 48.49 -8.25
C HIS A 476 20.77 48.61 -9.67
N PHE A 477 20.01 47.60 -10.13
CA PHE A 477 19.37 47.61 -11.45
C PHE A 477 17.94 48.16 -11.45
N ASN A 478 17.43 48.62 -10.30
CA ASN A 478 16.06 49.13 -10.12
C ASN A 478 14.98 48.17 -10.68
N ARG A 479 15.14 46.85 -10.44
CA ARG A 479 14.26 45.78 -10.95
C ARG A 479 13.31 45.19 -9.90
N SER A 480 12.96 45.96 -8.87
CA SER A 480 12.09 45.47 -7.79
C SER A 480 10.71 45.02 -8.28
N THR A 481 10.09 45.78 -9.19
CA THR A 481 8.78 45.42 -9.78
C THR A 481 8.83 44.12 -10.56
N TYR A 482 9.90 43.91 -11.32
CA TYR A 482 10.11 42.67 -12.08
C TYR A 482 10.20 41.44 -11.17
N GLU A 483 10.95 41.52 -10.07
CA GLU A 483 11.05 40.40 -9.12
C GLU A 483 9.74 40.17 -8.35
N CYS A 484 9.00 41.24 -8.01
CA CYS A 484 7.66 41.11 -7.43
C CYS A 484 6.69 40.38 -8.38
N ASP A 485 6.69 40.73 -9.67
CA ASP A 485 5.85 40.08 -10.68
C ASP A 485 6.26 38.62 -10.91
N ARG A 486 7.58 38.33 -10.93
CA ARG A 486 8.12 36.97 -11.03
C ARG A 486 7.70 36.12 -9.84
N TYR A 487 7.74 36.66 -8.63
CA TYR A 487 7.27 35.98 -7.43
C TYR A 487 5.75 35.75 -7.47
N SER A 488 4.96 36.76 -7.86
CA SER A 488 3.50 36.65 -8.00
C SER A 488 3.10 35.52 -8.96
N LYS A 489 3.77 35.39 -10.12
CA LYS A 489 3.53 34.27 -11.06
C LYS A 489 3.82 32.91 -10.45
N SER A 490 4.93 32.79 -9.71
CA SER A 490 5.27 31.52 -9.03
C SER A 490 4.26 31.19 -7.91
N LEU A 491 3.70 32.22 -7.26
CA LEU A 491 2.65 32.08 -6.26
C LEU A 491 1.34 31.60 -6.89
N ASP A 492 0.97 32.10 -8.07
CA ASP A 492 -0.23 31.65 -8.79
C ASP A 492 -0.12 30.18 -9.22
N GLU A 493 1.06 29.77 -9.70
CA GLU A 493 1.35 28.36 -10.01
C GLU A 493 1.27 27.47 -8.77
N PHE A 494 1.80 27.95 -7.64
CA PHE A 494 1.71 27.29 -6.34
C PHE A 494 0.25 27.12 -5.91
N ASN A 495 -0.53 28.20 -5.88
CA ASN A 495 -1.95 28.20 -5.50
C ASN A 495 -2.77 27.26 -6.41
N ALA A 496 -2.52 27.27 -7.71
CA ALA A 496 -3.20 26.39 -8.66
C ALA A 496 -2.83 24.90 -8.42
N ALA A 497 -1.57 24.60 -8.10
CA ALA A 497 -1.12 23.26 -7.76
C ALA A 497 -1.70 22.79 -6.40
N GLU A 498 -1.79 23.69 -5.42
CA GLU A 498 -2.41 23.47 -4.12
C GLU A 498 -3.90 23.15 -4.27
N TRP A 499 -4.64 23.95 -5.04
CA TRP A 499 -6.05 23.69 -5.32
C TRP A 499 -6.28 22.34 -5.98
N LYS A 500 -5.43 21.97 -6.96
CA LYS A 500 -5.47 20.66 -7.61
C LYS A 500 -5.12 19.52 -6.66
N TYR A 501 -4.29 19.76 -5.65
CA TYR A 501 -3.95 18.76 -4.63
C TYR A 501 -5.11 18.52 -3.66
N TYR A 502 -5.73 19.57 -3.10
CA TYR A 502 -6.87 19.39 -2.21
C TYR A 502 -8.11 18.85 -2.94
N LEU A 503 -8.36 19.32 -4.16
CA LEU A 503 -9.44 18.80 -5.01
C LEU A 503 -9.10 17.49 -5.70
N ALA A 504 -7.88 16.97 -5.51
CA ALA A 504 -7.48 15.70 -6.11
C ALA A 504 -8.56 14.67 -5.80
N TYR A 505 -9.00 14.55 -4.55
CA TYR A 505 -10.00 13.57 -4.10
C TYR A 505 -11.41 13.76 -4.69
N VAL A 506 -11.78 14.97 -5.12
CA VAL A 506 -13.13 15.29 -5.61
C VAL A 506 -13.27 15.00 -7.11
N ARG A 507 -12.19 15.11 -7.89
CA ARG A 507 -12.22 15.00 -9.37
C ARG A 507 -12.22 13.56 -9.92
N VAL A 508 -12.48 12.52 -9.10
CA VAL A 508 -12.46 11.11 -9.60
C VAL A 508 -13.61 10.80 -10.56
N ARG A 509 -14.57 11.70 -10.78
CA ARG A 509 -15.76 11.39 -11.56
C ARG A 509 -16.42 12.60 -12.25
N SER A 510 -15.64 13.48 -12.87
CA SER A 510 -16.14 14.43 -13.88
C SER A 510 -15.57 14.10 -15.24
#